data_AF-A0A1G7M001-F1
#
_entry.id   AF-A0A1G7M001-F1
#
_cell.length_a   1.000
_cell.length_b   1.000
_cell.length_c   1.000
_cell.angle_alpha   90.00
_cell.angle_beta   90.00
_cell.angle_gamma   90.00
#
_symmetry.space_group_name_H-M   'P 1'
#
loop_
_entity.id
_entity.type
_entity.pdbx_description
1 polymer ?
#
loop_
_entity_poly.entity_id
_entity_poly.type
_entity_poly.pdbx_seq_one_letter_code
_entity_poly.pdbx_strand_id
1 'polypeptide(L)'
;MPPEGYQSITVSDETANLLAQVMISGDLDNMSEAVTVSAKAALDQDLGRGPDLEDVDDLDRTLQQLHEAHLQIASSLGELQERL
;
A
#
# COMPACT_ATOMS: atom_id res chain seq x y z
N MET A 1 -19.67 -13.42 28.88
CA MET A 1 -18.32 -13.23 28.29
C MET A 1 -18.19 -14.23 27.14
N PRO A 2 -17.60 -13.86 25.99
CA PRO A 2 -17.40 -14.81 24.90
C PRO A 2 -16.37 -15.90 25.29
N PRO A 3 -16.42 -17.09 24.67
CA PRO A 3 -15.38 -18.10 24.84
C PRO A 3 -14.01 -17.61 24.35
N GLU A 4 -12.92 -18.20 24.83
CA GLU A 4 -11.56 -17.85 24.37
C GLU A 4 -11.44 -17.99 22.85
N GLY A 5 -10.81 -16.99 22.22
CA GLY A 5 -10.69 -16.91 20.76
C GLY A 5 -11.88 -16.26 20.05
N TYR A 6 -12.98 -15.97 20.75
CA TYR A 6 -14.11 -15.24 20.21
C TYR A 6 -14.12 -13.79 20.69
N GLN A 7 -14.29 -12.87 19.76
CA GLN A 7 -14.41 -11.44 20.05
C GLN A 7 -15.84 -10.98 19.77
N SER A 8 -16.40 -10.20 20.69
CA SER A 8 -17.69 -9.54 20.49
C SER A 8 -17.44 -8.12 20.04
N ILE A 9 -18.11 -7.71 18.96
CA ILE A 9 -18.13 -6.31 18.49
C ILE A 9 -19.56 -5.81 18.46
N THR A 10 -19.76 -4.55 18.80
CA THR A 10 -21.05 -3.87 18.64
C THR A 10 -20.98 -3.02 17.39
N VAL A 11 -21.97 -3.17 16.51
CA VAL A 11 -22.09 -2.40 15.27
C VAL A 11 -23.47 -1.76 15.20
N SER A 12 -23.64 -0.74 14.35
CA SER A 12 -24.96 -0.18 14.08
C SER A 12 -25.82 -1.15 13.26
N ASP A 13 -27.14 -0.96 13.30
CA ASP A 13 -28.08 -1.72 12.46
C ASP A 13 -27.78 -1.56 10.97
N GLU A 14 -27.32 -0.37 10.55
CA GLU A 14 -26.89 -0.11 9.17
C GLU A 14 -25.71 -1.01 8.77
N THR A 15 -24.67 -1.06 9.60
CA THR A 15 -23.50 -1.92 9.35
C THR A 15 -23.89 -3.40 9.34
N ALA A 16 -24.80 -3.82 10.22
CA ALA A 16 -25.33 -5.19 10.19
C ALA A 16 -26.05 -5.50 8.87
N ASN A 17 -26.85 -4.56 8.35
CA ASN A 17 -27.51 -4.73 7.05
C ASN A 17 -26.53 -4.78 5.87
N LEU A 18 -25.43 -4.03 5.93
CA LEU A 18 -24.37 -4.11 4.93
C LEU A 18 -23.66 -5.47 4.97
N LEU A 19 -23.33 -5.96 6.16
CA LEU A 19 -22.74 -7.29 6.33
C LEU A 19 -23.67 -8.41 5.84
N ALA A 20 -24.98 -8.29 6.04
CA ALA A 20 -25.95 -9.22 5.48
C ALA A 20 -25.95 -9.23 3.94
N GLN A 21 -25.79 -8.06 3.30
CA GLN A 21 -25.64 -7.98 1.84
C GLN A 21 -24.32 -8.60 1.37
N VAL A 22 -23.24 -8.43 2.12
CA VAL A 22 -21.95 -9.09 1.85
C VAL A 22 -22.10 -10.61 1.91
N MET A 23 -22.85 -11.15 2.87
CA MET A 23 -23.13 -12.58 2.94
C MET A 23 -23.86 -13.09 1.70
N ILE A 24 -24.90 -12.38 1.24
CA ILE A 24 -25.67 -12.77 0.06
C ILE A 24 -24.80 -12.69 -1.21
N SER A 25 -24.04 -11.61 -1.37
CA SER A 25 -23.21 -11.38 -2.54
C SER A 25 -22.03 -12.35 -2.63
N GLY A 26 -21.43 -12.68 -1.48
CA GLY A 26 -20.28 -13.56 -1.36
C GLY A 26 -20.62 -15.04 -1.14
N ASP A 27 -21.90 -15.40 -1.08
CA ASP A 27 -22.40 -16.75 -0.73
C ASP A 27 -21.75 -17.29 0.56
N LEU A 28 -21.82 -16.50 1.64
CA LEU A 28 -21.17 -16.80 2.92
C LEU A 28 -22.14 -17.40 3.92
N ASP A 29 -21.68 -18.39 4.68
CA ASP A 29 -22.51 -19.18 5.59
C ASP A 29 -22.85 -18.44 6.89
N ASN A 30 -22.02 -17.46 7.29
CA ASN A 30 -22.18 -16.79 8.57
C ASN A 30 -21.61 -15.36 8.59
N MET A 31 -22.04 -14.60 9.61
CA MET A 31 -21.68 -13.19 9.79
C MET A 31 -20.18 -12.99 10.06
N SER A 32 -19.52 -13.97 10.69
CA SER A 32 -18.08 -13.91 10.99
C SER A 32 -17.25 -13.94 9.71
N GLU A 33 -17.65 -14.73 8.72
CA GLU A 33 -17.05 -14.74 7.39
C GLU A 33 -17.25 -13.41 6.68
N ALA A 34 -18.45 -12.82 6.73
CA ALA A 34 -18.69 -11.50 6.14
C ALA A 34 -17.77 -10.43 6.75
N VAL A 35 -17.61 -10.41 8.06
CA VAL A 35 -16.66 -9.51 8.75
C VAL A 35 -15.23 -9.76 8.27
N THR A 36 -14.83 -11.03 8.14
CA THR A 36 -13.47 -11.40 7.71
C THR A 36 -13.20 -10.99 6.26
N VAL A 37 -14.16 -11.21 5.36
CA VAL A 37 -14.06 -10.83 3.94
C VAL A 37 -14.02 -9.31 3.80
N SER A 38 -14.90 -8.59 4.49
CA SER A 38 -14.89 -7.12 4.48
C SER A 38 -13.59 -6.54 5.05
N ALA A 39 -13.08 -7.10 6.15
CA ALA A 39 -11.81 -6.66 6.74
C ALA A 39 -10.62 -6.91 5.82
N LYS A 40 -10.57 -8.08 5.14
CA LYS A 40 -9.55 -8.37 4.12
C LYS A 40 -9.64 -7.41 2.95
N ALA A 41 -10.84 -7.16 2.41
CA ALA A 41 -11.01 -6.24 1.31
C ALA A 41 -10.59 -4.81 1.66
N ALA A 42 -10.89 -4.35 2.88
CA ALA A 42 -10.43 -3.05 3.37
C ALA A 42 -8.91 -3.01 3.54
N LEU A 43 -8.31 -4.08 4.07
CA LEU A 43 -6.86 -4.20 4.21
C LEU A 43 -6.17 -4.25 2.85
N ASP A 44 -6.71 -4.96 1.87
CA ASP A 44 -6.18 -5.04 0.52
C ASP A 44 -6.26 -3.69 -0.21
N GLN A 45 -7.28 -2.87 0.09
CA GLN A 45 -7.34 -1.50 -0.40
C GLN A 45 -6.28 -0.61 0.26
N ASP A 46 -6.02 -0.79 1.55
CA ASP A 46 -5.01 -0.02 2.30
C ASP A 46 -3.58 -0.44 1.95
N LEU A 47 -3.34 -1.73 1.71
CA LEU A 47 -2.04 -2.28 1.27
C LEU A 47 -1.83 -2.13 -0.24
N GLY A 48 -2.90 -2.18 -1.03
CA GLY A 48 -2.88 -1.88 -2.47
C GLY A 48 -2.66 -0.40 -2.75
N ARG A 49 -2.97 0.45 -1.78
CA ARG A 49 -2.35 1.76 -1.62
C ARG A 49 -0.94 1.56 -1.07
N GLY A 50 -0.05 1.03 -1.90
CA GLY A 50 1.38 1.20 -1.68
C GLY A 50 1.71 2.68 -1.46
N PRO A 51 2.90 3.04 -0.91
CA PRO A 51 3.30 4.45 -0.84
C PRO A 51 3.01 5.06 -2.21
N ASP A 52 2.26 6.16 -2.25
CA ASP A 52 1.74 6.74 -3.49
C ASP A 52 2.85 6.67 -4.56
N LEU A 53 2.73 5.75 -5.52
CA LEU A 53 3.75 5.53 -6.56
C LEU A 53 3.80 6.71 -7.55
N GLU A 54 3.21 7.85 -7.18
CA GLU A 54 3.37 9.15 -7.84
C GLU A 54 4.77 9.73 -7.62
N ASP A 55 5.55 9.24 -6.64
CA ASP A 55 6.93 9.69 -6.38
C ASP A 55 8.01 8.85 -7.10
N VAL A 56 7.64 7.81 -7.86
CA VAL A 56 8.63 6.95 -8.57
C VAL A 56 9.29 7.70 -9.74
N ASP A 57 8.54 8.61 -10.37
CA ASP A 57 9.07 9.48 -11.44
C ASP A 57 10.17 10.43 -10.90
N ASP A 58 10.06 10.84 -9.63
CA ASP A 58 11.09 11.67 -8.97
C ASP A 58 12.34 10.84 -8.61
N LEU A 59 12.18 9.55 -8.32
CA LEU A 59 13.33 8.66 -8.11
C LEU A 59 14.12 8.42 -9.40
N ASP A 60 13.44 8.25 -10.53
CA ASP A 60 14.12 8.10 -11.83
C ASP A 60 14.86 9.39 -12.23
N ARG A 61 14.24 10.56 -11.99
CA ARG A 61 14.88 11.87 -12.20
C ARG A 61 16.11 12.07 -11.32
N THR A 62 16.05 11.71 -10.04
CA THR A 62 17.19 11.86 -9.12
C THR A 62 18.35 10.92 -9.47
N LEU A 63 18.05 9.69 -9.93
CA LEU A 63 19.07 8.77 -10.42
C LEU A 63 19.74 9.27 -11.72
N GLN A 64 18.96 9.85 -12.65
CA GLN A 64 19.52 10.47 -13.86
C GLN A 64 20.44 11.66 -13.53
N GLN A 65 20.02 12.54 -12.62
CA GLN A 65 20.83 13.68 -12.18
C GLN A 65 22.16 13.24 -11.54
N LEU A 66 22.14 12.15 -10.75
CA LEU A 66 23.36 11.60 -10.15
C LEU A 66 24.32 11.03 -11.21
N HIS A 67 23.78 10.37 -12.24
CA HIS A 67 24.58 9.86 -13.35
C HIS A 67 25.27 10.99 -14.13
N GLU A 68 24.54 12.05 -14.45
CA GLU A 68 25.10 13.23 -15.12
C GLU A 68 26.16 13.94 -14.28
N ALA A 69 25.92 14.08 -12.97
CA ALA A 69 26.89 14.68 -12.06
C ALA A 69 28.21 13.88 -12.00
N HIS A 70 28.15 12.54 -12.00
CA HIS A 70 29.35 11.71 -12.06
C HIS A 70 30.14 11.89 -13.36
N LEU A 71 29.46 12.03 -14.50
CA LEU A 71 30.10 12.28 -15.79
C LEU A 71 30.79 13.65 -15.83
N GLN A 72 30.16 14.70 -15.29
CA GLN A 72 30.76 16.02 -15.18
C GLN A 72 32.00 16.01 -14.29
N ILE A 73 31.93 15.35 -13.13
CA ILE A 73 33.07 15.22 -12.22
C ILE A 73 34.23 14.50 -12.92
N ALA A 74 33.96 13.41 -13.64
CA ALA A 74 34.98 12.67 -14.38
C ALA A 74 35.63 13.51 -15.49
N SER A 75 34.84 14.29 -16.22
CA SER A 75 35.34 15.21 -17.26
C SER A 75 36.22 16.30 -16.66
N SER A 76 35.75 16.96 -15.60
CA SER A 76 36.51 18.03 -14.93
C SER A 76 37.80 17.52 -14.30
N LEU A 77 37.82 16.28 -13.78
CA LEU A 77 39.06 15.66 -13.27
C LEU A 77 40.05 15.35 -14.39
N GLY A 78 39.58 14.91 -15.56
CA GLY A 78 40.42 14.70 -16.74
C GLY A 78 41.08 16.00 -17.22
N GLU A 79 40.31 17.07 -17.33
CA GLU A 79 40.82 18.40 -17.69
C GLU A 79 41.83 18.96 -16.67
N LEU A 80 41.66 18.63 -15.38
CA LEU A 80 42.57 19.06 -14.32
C LEU A 80 43.89 18.26 -14.35
N GLN A 81 43.85 17.00 -14.77
CA GLN A 81 45.03 16.16 -14.98
C GLN A 81 45.83 16.57 -16.23
N GLU A 82 45.18 17.03 -17.30
CA GLU A 82 45.89 17.53 -18.50
C GLU A 82 46.55 18.90 -18.31
N ARG A 83 46.21 19.62 -17.24
CA ARG A 83 46.77 20.95 -16.91
C ARG A 83 47.93 20.92 -15.90
N LEU A 84 48.36 19.74 -15.44
CA LEU A 84 49.53 19.51 -14.60
C LEU A 84 50.70 18.97 -15.44
#